data_AF-A0AAD1RE78-F1
#
_entry.id   AF-A0AAD1RE78-F1
#
_cell.length_a   1.000
_cell.length_b   1.000
_cell.length_c   1.000
_cell.angle_alpha   90.00
_cell.angle_beta   90.00
_cell.angle_gamma   90.00
#
_symmetry.space_group_name_H-M   'P 1'
#
loop_
_entity.id
_entity.type
_entity.pdbx_description
1 polymer ?
#
loop_
_entity_poly.entity_id
_entity_poly.type
_entity_poly.pdbx_seq_one_letter_code
_entity_poly.pdbx_strand_id
1 'polypeptide(L)'
;LPRPSISFDFVQNESEKVNIYCESPYQHKGKMWFQLLNSSKDIVYETEKENNYAEFTIYRPEHFQMKYYCVYRIRIRQDFADSVISDPLIISDLMNFTTANIIRLLLSVVILILIGIIILNHFNDFPKTKEFPAKLPSIQDKPDRYTEEPHVVYESKAEE
;
A
#
# COMPACT_ATOMS: atom_id res chain seq x y z
N LEU A 1 7.72 39.59 -18.14
CA LEU A 1 6.68 39.58 -17.08
C LEU A 1 7.08 38.61 -15.97
N PRO A 2 6.56 38.75 -14.73
CA PRO A 2 6.89 37.87 -13.62
C PRO A 2 6.51 36.41 -13.90
N ARG A 3 7.14 35.47 -13.18
CA ARG A 3 6.94 34.03 -13.37
C ARG A 3 5.52 33.59 -12.98
N PRO A 4 4.83 32.76 -13.77
CA PRO A 4 3.57 32.14 -13.37
C PRO A 4 3.79 30.94 -12.45
N SER A 5 2.79 30.63 -11.62
CA SER A 5 2.72 29.37 -10.90
C SER A 5 2.11 28.28 -11.78
N ILE A 6 2.48 27.03 -11.51
CA ILE A 6 1.98 25.86 -12.23
C ILE A 6 1.65 24.74 -11.22
N SER A 7 0.49 24.12 -11.37
CA SER A 7 0.03 22.99 -10.55
C SER A 7 -0.80 22.02 -11.38
N PHE A 8 -1.20 20.89 -10.81
CA PHE A 8 -2.06 19.94 -11.49
C PHE A 8 -2.98 19.21 -10.51
N ASP A 9 -4.11 18.75 -11.02
CA ASP A 9 -5.01 17.82 -10.35
C ASP A 9 -5.43 16.69 -11.29
N PHE A 10 -5.71 15.53 -10.69
CA PHE A 10 -6.31 14.41 -11.41
C PHE A 10 -7.82 14.60 -11.48
N VAL A 11 -8.40 14.37 -12.66
CA VAL A 11 -9.85 14.41 -12.82
C VAL A 11 -10.45 13.18 -12.12
N GLN A 12 -11.33 13.41 -11.13
CA GLN A 12 -12.00 12.31 -10.43
C GLN A 12 -12.80 11.47 -11.43
N ASN A 13 -12.67 10.14 -11.33
CA ASN A 13 -13.29 9.13 -12.20
C ASN A 13 -12.73 9.03 -13.62
N GLU A 14 -11.74 9.84 -14.00
CA GLU A 14 -11.06 9.76 -15.29
C GLU A 14 -9.58 9.55 -15.06
N SER A 15 -9.20 8.29 -14.82
CA SER A 15 -7.81 7.93 -14.55
C SER A 15 -6.85 8.42 -15.65
N GLU A 16 -7.33 8.63 -16.87
CA GLU A 16 -6.54 9.04 -18.03
C GLU A 16 -6.42 10.55 -18.21
N LYS A 17 -6.98 11.40 -17.33
CA LYS A 17 -6.94 12.86 -17.51
C LYS A 17 -6.31 13.59 -16.34
N VAL A 18 -5.45 14.56 -16.70
CA VAL A 18 -4.81 15.48 -15.76
C VAL A 18 -5.12 16.89 -16.20
N ASN A 19 -5.60 17.72 -15.29
CA ASN A 19 -5.74 19.14 -15.50
C ASN A 19 -4.52 19.85 -14.94
N ILE A 20 -3.83 20.62 -15.78
CA ILE A 20 -2.73 21.48 -15.40
C ILE A 20 -3.26 22.89 -15.30
N TYR A 21 -3.02 23.51 -14.15
CA TYR A 21 -3.36 24.89 -13.89
C TYR A 21 -2.12 25.76 -14.02
N CYS A 22 -2.27 26.87 -14.73
CA CYS A 22 -1.25 27.90 -14.79
C CYS A 22 -1.83 29.24 -14.39
N GLU A 23 -1.19 29.91 -13.44
CA GLU A 23 -1.69 31.17 -12.90
C GLU A 23 -0.61 32.24 -12.91
N SER A 24 -0.93 33.39 -13.51
CA SER A 24 -0.17 34.62 -13.43
C SER A 24 -0.33 35.25 -12.03
N PRO A 25 0.76 35.75 -11.43
CA PRO A 25 0.69 36.43 -10.13
C PRO A 25 -0.08 37.76 -10.18
N TYR A 26 -0.41 38.25 -11.39
CA TYR A 26 -1.17 39.48 -11.57
C TYR A 26 -2.28 39.30 -12.59
N GLN A 27 -3.42 39.92 -12.31
CA GLN A 27 -4.52 40.10 -13.24
C GLN A 27 -4.21 41.24 -14.22
N HIS A 28 -4.23 40.96 -15.52
CA HIS A 28 -4.11 42.01 -16.53
C HIS A 28 -5.50 42.58 -16.87
N LYS A 29 -5.58 43.87 -17.23
CA LYS A 29 -6.85 44.55 -17.61
C LYS A 29 -7.35 44.16 -19.02
N GLY A 30 -6.83 43.07 -19.58
CA GLY A 30 -7.13 42.60 -20.91
C GLY A 30 -6.75 41.14 -21.06
N LYS A 31 -6.84 40.63 -22.29
CA LYS A 31 -6.56 39.24 -22.62
C LYS A 31 -5.11 38.88 -22.32
N MET A 32 -4.94 37.68 -21.78
CA MET A 32 -3.68 37.03 -21.48
C MET A 32 -3.64 35.73 -22.27
N TRP A 33 -2.51 35.42 -22.89
CA TRP A 33 -2.32 34.15 -23.60
C TRP A 33 -1.44 33.28 -22.74
N PHE A 34 -1.94 32.11 -22.35
CA PHE A 34 -1.23 31.11 -21.59
C PHE A 34 -0.77 30.02 -22.53
N GLN A 35 0.47 29.59 -22.36
CA GLN A 35 1.11 28.54 -23.12
C GLN A 35 1.59 27.45 -22.18
N LEU A 36 1.23 26.21 -22.48
CA LEU A 36 1.82 25.05 -21.86
C LEU A 36 2.94 24.50 -22.75
N LEU A 37 4.12 24.36 -22.18
CA LEU A 37 5.32 23.91 -22.88
C LEU A 37 5.72 22.51 -22.42
N ASN A 38 6.24 21.69 -23.35
CA ASN A 38 6.81 20.38 -23.03
C ASN A 38 8.26 20.49 -22.52
N SER A 39 8.92 19.33 -22.36
CA SER A 39 10.31 19.25 -21.89
C SER A 39 11.33 19.89 -22.85
N SER A 40 11.02 19.93 -24.14
CA SER A 40 11.81 20.62 -25.18
C SER A 40 11.52 22.12 -25.26
N LYS A 41 10.59 22.64 -24.44
CA LYS A 41 10.04 24.00 -24.47
C LYS A 41 9.22 24.33 -25.72
N ASP A 42 8.72 23.31 -26.43
CA ASP A 42 7.78 23.50 -27.51
C ASP A 42 6.38 23.74 -26.95
N ILE A 43 5.59 24.57 -27.64
CA ILE A 43 4.20 24.85 -27.27
C ILE A 43 3.35 23.63 -27.56
N VAL A 44 2.77 23.05 -26.51
CA VAL A 44 1.81 21.94 -26.59
C VAL A 44 0.40 22.47 -26.68
N TYR A 45 0.07 23.45 -25.84
CA TYR A 45 -1.22 24.10 -25.80
C TYR A 45 -1.05 25.59 -25.67
N GLU A 46 -1.98 26.33 -26.25
CA GLU A 46 -2.12 27.76 -26.08
C GLU A 46 -3.59 28.12 -25.92
N THR A 47 -3.90 29.00 -24.97
CA THR A 47 -5.25 29.50 -24.77
C THR A 47 -5.24 30.96 -24.38
N GLU A 48 -6.30 31.66 -24.77
CA GLU A 48 -6.52 33.05 -24.42
C GLU A 48 -7.55 33.14 -23.29
N LYS A 49 -7.21 33.87 -22.23
CA LYS A 49 -8.04 34.03 -21.04
C LYS A 49 -8.12 35.50 -20.64
N GLU A 50 -9.28 35.91 -20.17
CA GLU A 50 -9.46 37.20 -19.50
C GLU A 50 -9.06 37.13 -18.02
N ASN A 51 -9.09 35.94 -17.42
CA ASN A 51 -8.64 35.71 -16.05
C ASN A 51 -7.12 35.55 -15.97
N ASN A 52 -6.58 35.66 -14.76
CA ASN A 52 -5.16 35.44 -14.48
C ASN A 52 -4.74 33.97 -14.49
N TYR A 53 -5.63 33.03 -14.84
CA TYR A 53 -5.30 31.60 -14.89
C TYR A 53 -5.84 30.92 -16.14
N ALA A 54 -5.20 29.81 -16.50
CA ALA A 54 -5.60 28.89 -17.54
C ALA A 54 -5.56 27.43 -17.04
N GLU A 55 -6.46 26.62 -17.58
CA GLU A 55 -6.52 25.19 -17.34
C GLU A 55 -6.27 24.46 -18.66
N PHE A 56 -5.40 23.45 -18.61
CA PHE A 56 -5.03 22.60 -19.74
C PHE A 56 -5.30 21.15 -19.38
N THR A 57 -6.14 20.47 -20.16
CA THR A 57 -6.40 19.03 -19.97
C THR A 57 -5.47 18.21 -20.84
N ILE A 58 -4.72 17.31 -20.21
CA ILE A 58 -3.82 16.37 -20.88
C ILE A 58 -4.34 14.94 -20.70
N TYR A 59 -4.21 14.14 -21.74
CA TYR A 59 -4.63 12.74 -21.79
C TYR A 59 -3.44 11.78 -21.64
N ARG A 60 -3.65 10.66 -20.94
CA ARG A 60 -2.73 9.52 -20.90
C ARG A 60 -2.65 8.80 -22.25
N PRO A 61 -1.58 8.03 -22.51
CA PRO A 61 -0.43 7.74 -21.64
C PRO A 61 0.86 8.51 -21.97
N GLU A 62 0.92 9.19 -23.12
CA GLU A 62 2.17 9.68 -23.71
C GLU A 62 2.82 10.83 -22.94
N HIS A 63 2.07 11.46 -22.04
CA HIS A 63 2.44 12.71 -21.38
C HIS A 63 2.82 12.58 -19.91
N PHE A 64 2.70 11.37 -19.35
CA PHE A 64 3.14 11.11 -17.98
C PHE A 64 4.67 10.95 -17.94
N GLN A 65 5.31 11.41 -16.86
CA GLN A 65 6.77 11.54 -16.72
C GLN A 65 7.42 12.64 -17.58
N MET A 66 6.64 13.43 -18.32
CA MET A 66 7.14 14.63 -18.98
C MET A 66 7.21 15.80 -18.01
N LYS A 67 8.19 16.69 -18.23
CA LYS A 67 8.26 17.99 -17.58
C LYS A 67 7.42 18.98 -18.38
N TYR A 68 6.52 19.67 -17.67
CA TYR A 68 5.73 20.76 -18.20
C TYR A 68 6.20 22.08 -17.63
N TYR A 69 6.08 23.13 -18.44
CA TYR A 69 6.28 24.50 -18.02
C TYR A 69 5.12 25.35 -18.50
N CYS A 70 4.90 26.47 -17.83
CA CYS A 70 3.96 27.47 -18.27
C CYS A 70 4.64 28.81 -18.53
N VAL A 71 4.15 29.50 -19.56
CA VAL A 71 4.42 30.90 -19.85
C VAL A 71 3.09 31.60 -20.08
N TYR A 72 3.00 32.87 -19.70
CA TYR A 72 1.91 33.72 -20.16
C TYR A 72 2.47 34.95 -20.86
N ARG A 73 1.68 35.51 -21.77
CA ARG A 73 2.03 36.73 -22.49
C ARG A 73 0.85 37.69 -22.54
N ILE A 74 1.17 38.97 -22.52
CA ILE A 74 0.18 40.04 -22.67
C ILE A 74 0.53 40.85 -23.91
N ARG A 75 -0.50 41.43 -24.52
CA ARG A 75 -0.30 42.32 -25.66
C ARG A 75 0.05 43.72 -25.18
N ILE A 76 1.19 44.24 -25.61
CA ILE A 76 1.60 45.63 -25.39
C ILE A 76 1.67 46.31 -26.75
N ARG A 77 0.66 47.12 -27.05
CA ARG A 77 0.46 47.75 -28.37
C ARG A 77 0.36 46.69 -29.50
N GLN A 78 1.38 46.59 -30.34
CA GLN A 78 1.40 45.68 -31.49
C GLN A 78 2.17 44.39 -31.22
N ASP A 79 2.90 44.32 -30.09
CA ASP A 79 3.77 43.19 -29.73
C ASP A 79 3.26 42.42 -28.51
N PHE A 80 3.88 41.28 -28.25
CA PHE A 80 3.69 40.49 -27.05
C PHE A 80 4.87 40.65 -26.09
N ALA A 81 4.56 40.73 -24.80
CA ALA A 81 5.53 40.62 -23.74
C ALA A 81 5.31 39.30 -23.01
N ASP A 82 6.33 38.44 -23.00
CA ASP A 82 6.27 37.13 -22.37
C ASP A 82 6.69 37.18 -20.90
N SER A 83 6.19 36.21 -20.13
CA SER A 83 6.65 35.93 -18.78
C SER A 83 7.97 35.18 -18.76
N VAL A 84 8.62 35.20 -17.59
CA VAL A 84 9.60 34.16 -17.28
C VAL A 84 8.88 32.81 -17.27
N ILE A 85 9.56 31.75 -17.71
CA ILE A 85 9.06 30.38 -17.65
C ILE A 85 8.84 29.96 -16.19
N SER A 86 7.74 29.24 -15.92
CA SER A 86 7.44 28.66 -14.60
C SER A 86 8.53 27.70 -14.11
N ASP A 87 8.44 27.32 -12.83
CA ASP A 87 9.14 26.14 -12.35
C ASP A 87 8.64 24.88 -13.06
N PRO A 88 9.48 23.83 -13.21
CA PRO A 88 9.09 22.60 -13.88
C PRO A 88 8.01 21.86 -13.08
N LEU A 89 6.93 21.48 -13.75
CA LEU A 89 5.94 20.55 -13.23
C LEU A 89 6.25 19.14 -13.71
N ILE A 90 6.37 18.19 -12.78
CA ILE A 90 6.60 16.78 -13.09
C ILE A 90 5.36 15.99 -12.69
N ILE A 91 4.63 15.47 -13.69
CA ILE A 91 3.50 14.58 -13.46
C ILE A 91 4.06 13.16 -13.34
N SER A 92 4.36 12.74 -12.11
CA SER A 92 4.79 11.37 -11.81
C SER A 92 3.57 10.53 -11.48
N ASP A 93 3.42 9.40 -12.16
CA ASP A 93 2.25 8.53 -12.02
C ASP A 93 2.12 8.00 -10.59
N LEU A 94 0.87 7.88 -10.14
CA LEU A 94 0.46 7.23 -8.89
C LEU A 94 0.80 5.73 -8.88
N MET A 95 1.36 5.19 -9.97
CA MET A 95 1.86 3.81 -10.10
C MET A 95 2.92 3.42 -9.07
N ASN A 96 3.54 4.39 -8.38
CA ASN A 96 4.36 4.08 -7.21
C ASN A 96 3.56 3.37 -6.11
N PHE A 97 2.28 3.73 -5.91
CA PHE A 97 1.42 3.07 -4.93
C PHE A 97 1.08 1.64 -5.35
N THR A 98 0.69 1.43 -6.62
CA THR A 98 0.34 0.10 -7.12
C THR A 98 1.55 -0.84 -7.15
N THR A 99 2.71 -0.35 -7.60
CA THR A 99 3.94 -1.15 -7.68
C THR A 99 4.49 -1.46 -6.29
N ALA A 100 4.50 -0.51 -5.36
CA ALA A 100 4.90 -0.76 -3.97
C ALA A 100 3.96 -1.76 -3.27
N ASN A 101 2.66 -1.69 -3.54
CA ASN A 101 1.69 -2.65 -3.01
C ASN A 101 1.89 -4.05 -3.60
N ILE A 102 2.17 -4.15 -4.91
CA ILE A 102 2.50 -5.43 -5.56
C ILE A 102 3.79 -6.02 -4.97
N ILE A 103 4.85 -5.21 -4.79
CA ILE A 103 6.11 -5.65 -4.18
C ILE A 103 5.88 -6.13 -2.75
N ARG A 104 5.09 -5.41 -1.95
CA ARG A 104 4.73 -5.83 -0.58
C ARG A 104 3.96 -7.15 -0.56
N LEU A 105 3.04 -7.36 -1.51
CA LEU A 105 2.31 -8.62 -1.66
C LEU A 105 3.27 -9.77 -2.01
N LEU A 106 4.16 -9.58 -2.97
CA LEU A 106 5.15 -10.59 -3.35
C LEU A 106 6.09 -10.94 -2.19
N LEU A 107 6.59 -9.94 -1.46
CA LEU A 107 7.41 -10.16 -0.26
C LEU A 107 6.65 -10.93 0.82
N SER A 108 5.37 -10.62 1.03
CA SER A 108 4.53 -11.32 2.02
C SER A 108 4.37 -12.80 1.66
N VAL A 109 4.14 -13.11 0.40
CA VAL A 109 4.04 -14.50 -0.09
C VAL A 109 5.36 -15.25 0.13
N VAL A 110 6.50 -14.65 -0.21
CA VAL A 110 7.82 -15.27 0.00
C VAL A 110 8.07 -15.56 1.47
N ILE A 111 7.77 -14.62 2.37
CA ILE A 111 7.92 -14.80 3.81
C ILE A 111 7.03 -15.94 4.31
N LEU A 112 5.77 -16.01 3.88
CA LEU A 112 4.85 -17.08 4.28
C LEU A 112 5.33 -18.46 3.82
N ILE A 113 5.88 -18.57 2.61
CA ILE A 113 6.46 -19.81 2.10
C ILE A 113 7.66 -20.23 2.96
N LEU A 114 8.57 -19.31 3.28
CA LEU A 114 9.73 -19.59 4.12
C LEU A 114 9.33 -20.07 5.52
N ILE A 115 8.35 -19.40 6.15
CA ILE A 115 7.81 -19.82 7.46
C ILE A 115 7.19 -21.22 7.36
N GLY A 116 6.43 -21.49 6.31
CA GLY A 116 5.83 -22.81 6.07
C GLY A 116 6.88 -23.92 5.96
N ILE A 117 7.99 -23.68 5.26
CA ILE A 117 9.11 -24.63 5.14
C ILE A 117 9.76 -24.87 6.50
N ILE A 118 10.02 -23.82 7.28
CA ILE A 118 10.62 -23.93 8.62
C ILE A 118 9.72 -24.78 9.54
N ILE A 119 8.41 -24.51 9.52
CA ILE A 119 7.43 -25.26 10.33
C ILE A 119 7.41 -26.73 9.90
N LEU A 120 7.35 -27.03 8.59
CA LEU A 120 7.36 -28.41 8.09
C LEU A 120 8.62 -29.18 8.49
N ASN A 121 9.79 -28.54 8.39
CA ASN A 121 11.04 -29.15 8.82
C ASN A 121 11.04 -29.41 10.33
N HIS A 122 10.62 -28.43 11.13
CA HIS A 122 10.51 -28.60 12.59
C HIS A 122 9.54 -29.73 12.98
N PHE A 123 8.43 -29.91 12.25
CA PHE A 123 7.51 -31.02 12.49
C PHE A 123 8.02 -32.37 12.01
N ASN A 124 8.83 -32.42 10.94
CA ASN A 124 9.49 -33.64 10.50
C ASN A 124 10.62 -34.08 11.44
N ASP A 125 11.24 -33.14 12.15
CA ASP A 125 12.28 -33.43 13.16
C ASP A 125 11.72 -33.93 14.50
N PHE A 126 10.40 -33.92 14.71
CA PHE A 126 9.81 -34.72 15.78
C PHE A 126 9.84 -36.19 15.37
N PRO A 127 10.66 -37.05 16.00
CA PRO A 127 10.58 -38.48 15.74
C PRO A 127 9.15 -38.92 16.07
N LYS A 128 8.53 -39.66 15.14
CA LYS A 128 7.38 -40.50 15.46
C LYS A 128 7.81 -41.42 16.59
N THR A 129 7.50 -41.08 17.85
CA THR A 129 7.51 -42.01 18.96
C THR A 129 6.42 -43.05 18.66
N LYS A 130 6.79 -44.05 17.85
CA LYS A 130 6.11 -45.33 17.83
C LYS A 130 6.52 -46.07 19.10
N GLU A 131 5.80 -45.83 20.18
CA GLU A 131 5.72 -46.81 21.27
C GLU A 131 4.27 -47.23 21.43
N PHE A 132 3.98 -48.45 21.00
CA PHE A 132 2.83 -49.26 21.40
C PHE A 132 3.41 -50.58 21.95
N PRO A 133 2.69 -51.28 22.84
CA PRO A 133 2.20 -50.90 24.15
C PRO A 133 3.05 -51.55 25.27
N ALA A 134 2.96 -51.03 26.50
CA ALA A 134 3.52 -51.71 27.66
C ALA A 134 2.82 -53.08 27.83
N LYS A 135 3.61 -54.15 27.70
CA LYS A 135 3.23 -55.53 28.00
C LYS A 135 2.82 -55.61 29.47
N LEU A 136 1.53 -55.79 29.77
CA LEU A 136 1.07 -56.07 31.13
C LEU A 136 1.74 -57.37 31.64
N PRO A 137 2.32 -57.38 32.85
CA PRO A 137 2.75 -58.63 33.46
C PRO A 137 1.52 -59.47 33.84
N SER A 138 1.52 -60.73 33.40
CA SER A 138 0.54 -61.73 33.83
C SER A 138 0.77 -62.08 35.30
N ILE A 139 -0.14 -61.65 36.17
CA ILE A 139 -0.23 -62.18 37.53
C ILE A 139 -1.20 -63.36 37.46
N GLN A 140 -0.66 -64.56 37.26
CA GLN A 140 -1.25 -65.77 37.81
C GLN A 140 -0.51 -66.03 39.12
N ASP A 141 -1.17 -65.81 40.25
CA ASP A 141 -0.84 -66.58 41.43
C ASP A 141 -2.09 -66.95 42.23
N LYS A 142 -2.00 -68.16 42.75
CA LYS A 142 -3.02 -69.12 43.15
C LYS A 142 -3.65 -68.78 44.51
N PRO A 143 -4.95 -69.09 44.77
CA PRO A 143 -5.54 -68.89 46.08
C PRO A 143 -5.34 -70.13 46.94
N ASP A 144 -4.39 -70.10 47.88
CA ASP A 144 -4.34 -71.09 48.96
C ASP A 144 -5.18 -70.59 50.15
N ARG A 145 -6.39 -71.14 50.18
CA ARG A 145 -7.34 -71.19 51.29
C ARG A 145 -6.72 -72.00 52.43
N TYR A 146 -6.57 -71.44 53.64
CA TYR A 146 -6.72 -72.19 54.90
C TYR A 146 -7.23 -71.30 56.05
N THR A 147 -7.89 -72.01 56.95
CA THR A 147 -8.96 -71.64 57.87
C THR A 147 -8.44 -71.23 59.25
N GLU A 148 -9.34 -70.58 60.01
CA GLU A 148 -9.59 -70.72 61.46
C GLU A 148 -9.16 -69.58 62.41
N GLU A 149 -10.18 -69.03 63.09
CA GLU A 149 -10.14 -68.11 64.24
C GLU A 149 -9.60 -68.82 65.51
N PRO A 150 -9.34 -68.11 66.63
CA PRO A 150 -10.44 -67.86 67.57
C PRO A 150 -10.44 -66.47 68.26
N HIS A 151 -11.66 -65.98 68.46
CA HIS A 151 -12.23 -65.35 69.66
C HIS A 151 -11.30 -64.66 70.69
N VAL A 152 -11.61 -63.38 70.97
CA VAL A 152 -11.86 -62.93 72.35
C VAL A 152 -13.08 -61.99 72.36
N VAL A 153 -14.10 -62.44 73.10
CA VAL A 153 -15.30 -61.69 73.52
C VAL A 153 -14.93 -60.83 74.72
N TYR A 154 -15.36 -59.56 74.77
CA TYR A 154 -16.06 -59.01 75.95
C TYR A 154 -17.02 -57.88 75.56
N GLU A 155 -18.21 -58.07 76.10
CA GLU A 155 -19.41 -57.25 76.12
C GLU A 155 -19.23 -56.09 77.13
N SER A 156 -19.67 -54.88 76.79
CA SER A 156 -20.11 -53.91 77.79
C SER A 156 -21.21 -53.02 77.24
N LYS A 157 -22.30 -53.06 78.00
CA LYS A 157 -23.64 -52.51 77.85
C LYS A 157 -23.69 -51.06 78.37
N ALA A 158 -24.46 -50.20 77.70
CA ALA A 158 -25.07 -48.97 78.23
C ALA A 158 -26.24 -48.64 77.27
N GLU A 159 -27.52 -48.74 77.69
CA GLU A 159 -28.33 -47.63 78.26
C GLU A 159 -28.30 -46.43 77.30
N GLU A 160 -29.37 -46.10 76.58
CA GLU A 160 -30.70 -45.69 77.06
C GLU A 160 -31.79 -45.88 75.99
#